data_AF-A0A938JDF7-F1
#
_entry.id   AF-A0A938JDF7-F1
#
_cell.length_a   1.000
_cell.length_b   1.000
_cell.length_c   1.000
_cell.angle_alpha   90.00
_cell.angle_beta   90.00
_cell.angle_gamma   90.00
#
_symmetry.space_group_name_H-M   'P 1'
#
loop_
_entity.id
_entity.type
_entity.pdbx_description
1 polymer ?
#
loop_
_entity_poly.entity_id
_entity_poly.type
_entity_poly.pdbx_seq_one_letter_code
_entity_poly.pdbx_strand_id
1 'polypeptide(L)'
;MEFLNKYDAILFDVGNTLVLQNNPELSFDELKVEVLPGVLGLLEKLSNKRLAIVSNSKVLNSAQILSKLAEVDLHKYFELCISSLDVGVEKPSPLPLQTALTQMKVSPDKALYVGDQLIDKQAALATGMDFIFTSKNISQSFSHFNNNVYSAWQRGLVNKIQDYELSANKTREILDSLIKPKGSLGKLEDLAIKISSIIGDLPQIDPVAVCIFVADHGIAKDDSVTPWPQDITSLMADVISQGKAGVSALAETADVFIEVINVGTISTPKSKLVKDYQIGFSTKDFRVEPAMSENEIQAALEVGAENAERLVAEGSRALCIGEVGIGNTTSSAILISRFCKVDAELATGYGSGIPEETFQSKIKVVGDALERARIIHNPMDVLATFGGFEITALVGFIIRATTLEVPVILDGVTTLAAAIVAEEIKPGIKNNLIAGHVSSEPASKIACKHLGLTPVLELDLRLGEGTGAVLSVPIIRAACNIVKKMGKLQDYL
;
A
#
# COMPACT_ATOMS: atom_id res chain seq x y z
N MET A 1 -2.57 18.58 16.83
CA MET A 1 -3.53 18.74 15.71
C MET A 1 -3.66 20.22 15.36
N GLU A 2 -2.56 20.94 15.18
CA GLU A 2 -2.63 22.39 14.86
C GLU A 2 -3.21 22.63 13.45
N PHE A 3 -3.03 21.67 12.54
CA PHE A 3 -3.59 21.73 11.19
C PHE A 3 -5.12 21.93 11.18
N LEU A 4 -5.82 21.45 12.21
CA LEU A 4 -7.27 21.60 12.33
C LEU A 4 -7.70 23.06 12.48
N ASN A 5 -6.79 23.98 12.78
CA ASN A 5 -7.07 25.42 12.79
C ASN A 5 -7.44 25.94 11.39
N LYS A 6 -7.08 25.23 10.30
CA LYS A 6 -7.49 25.58 8.94
C LYS A 6 -9.00 25.43 8.72
N TYR A 7 -9.64 24.48 9.41
CA TYR A 7 -11.00 24.04 9.11
C TYR A 7 -12.00 24.56 10.15
N ASP A 8 -13.16 25.02 9.66
CA ASP A 8 -14.30 25.42 10.48
C ASP A 8 -15.26 24.24 10.72
N ALA A 9 -15.30 23.30 9.78
CA ALA A 9 -16.11 22.09 9.87
C ALA A 9 -15.33 20.81 9.52
N ILE A 10 -15.73 19.71 10.16
CA ILE A 10 -15.23 18.38 9.86
C ILE A 10 -16.43 17.46 9.63
N LEU A 11 -16.48 16.87 8.44
CA LEU A 11 -17.54 15.99 8.01
C LEU A 11 -17.02 14.55 8.03
N PHE A 12 -17.86 13.60 8.40
CA PHE A 12 -17.48 12.19 8.52
C PHE A 12 -18.42 11.30 7.70
N ASP A 13 -17.88 10.26 7.07
CA ASP A 13 -18.68 9.06 6.81
C ASP A 13 -19.01 8.34 8.14
N VAL A 14 -19.86 7.33 8.10
CA VAL A 14 -20.34 6.60 9.27
C VAL A 14 -19.68 5.22 9.35
N GLY A 15 -19.87 4.41 8.32
CA GLY A 15 -19.49 3.00 8.33
C GLY A 15 -17.98 2.87 8.18
N ASN A 16 -17.35 2.06 9.03
CA ASN A 16 -15.90 1.89 9.10
C ASN A 16 -15.06 3.19 9.29
N THR A 17 -15.73 4.32 9.50
CA THR A 17 -15.15 5.62 9.83
C THR A 17 -15.39 5.96 11.30
N LEU A 18 -16.65 5.96 11.75
CA LEU A 18 -17.04 6.22 13.14
C LEU A 18 -17.46 4.94 13.88
N VAL A 19 -18.10 4.02 13.17
CA VAL A 19 -18.66 2.79 13.73
C VAL A 19 -18.33 1.60 12.84
N LEU A 20 -18.15 0.42 13.44
CA LEU A 20 -17.92 -0.81 12.69
C LEU A 20 -19.16 -1.15 11.87
N GLN A 21 -18.99 -1.33 10.55
CA GLN A 21 -20.09 -1.72 9.68
C GLN A 21 -20.04 -3.23 9.41
N ASN A 22 -20.92 -3.98 10.09
CA ASN A 22 -21.14 -5.39 9.81
C ASN A 22 -22.30 -5.52 8.81
N ASN A 23 -22.00 -5.84 7.55
CA ASN A 23 -22.93 -6.01 6.43
C ASN A 23 -23.85 -4.79 6.12
N PRO A 24 -23.59 -4.02 5.04
CA PRO A 24 -24.38 -2.83 4.69
C PRO A 24 -25.85 -3.12 4.29
N GLU A 25 -26.22 -4.39 4.08
CA GLU A 25 -27.56 -4.80 3.64
C GLU A 25 -28.51 -5.18 4.79
N LEU A 26 -28.06 -5.12 6.05
CA LEU A 26 -28.91 -5.45 7.20
C LEU A 26 -30.06 -4.46 7.37
N SER A 27 -31.19 -4.96 7.88
CA SER A 27 -32.34 -4.14 8.24
C SER A 27 -32.01 -3.18 9.40
N PHE A 28 -32.80 -2.10 9.54
CA PHE A 28 -32.61 -1.11 10.61
C PHE A 28 -32.52 -1.75 12.01
N ASP A 29 -33.35 -2.76 12.30
CA ASP A 29 -33.41 -3.38 13.62
C ASP A 29 -32.20 -4.30 13.91
N GLU A 30 -31.56 -4.83 12.86
CA GLU A 30 -30.43 -5.76 12.97
C GLU A 30 -29.07 -5.04 13.01
N LEU A 31 -29.05 -3.75 12.64
CA LEU A 31 -27.84 -2.95 12.62
C LEU A 31 -27.34 -2.71 14.05
N LYS A 32 -26.27 -3.42 14.42
CA LYS A 32 -25.50 -3.18 15.66
C LYS A 32 -24.50 -2.07 15.43
N VAL A 33 -24.45 -1.11 16.37
CA VAL A 33 -23.51 -0.01 16.33
C VAL A 33 -22.40 -0.27 17.33
N GLU A 34 -21.17 -0.42 16.84
CA GLU A 34 -19.96 -0.54 17.65
C GLU A 34 -19.03 0.61 17.31
N VAL A 35 -18.66 1.43 18.30
CA VAL A 35 -17.81 2.61 18.06
C VAL A 35 -16.37 2.18 17.82
N LEU A 36 -15.77 2.69 16.73
CA LEU A 36 -14.37 2.35 16.43
C LEU A 36 -13.40 2.95 17.46
N PRO A 37 -12.25 2.28 17.71
CA PRO A 37 -11.22 2.78 18.61
C PRO A 37 -10.80 4.23 18.34
N GLY A 38 -10.73 5.04 19.39
CA GLY A 38 -10.26 6.42 19.34
C GLY A 38 -11.28 7.45 18.83
N VAL A 39 -12.48 7.03 18.40
CA VAL A 39 -13.53 7.95 17.90
C VAL A 39 -14.01 8.91 18.98
N LEU A 40 -14.42 8.41 20.15
CA LEU A 40 -14.91 9.27 21.24
C LEU A 40 -13.86 10.31 21.67
N GLY A 41 -12.63 9.85 21.91
CA GLY A 41 -11.52 10.74 22.30
C GLY A 41 -11.11 11.74 21.21
N LEU A 42 -11.37 11.44 19.94
CA LEU A 42 -11.19 12.40 18.86
C LEU A 42 -12.34 13.42 18.86
N LEU A 43 -13.60 12.98 18.89
CA LEU A 43 -14.76 13.87 18.85
C LEU A 43 -14.78 14.86 20.03
N GLU A 44 -14.36 14.43 21.22
CA GLU A 44 -14.16 15.32 22.38
C GLU A 44 -13.13 16.43 22.10
N LYS A 45 -12.03 16.10 21.43
CA LYS A 45 -11.00 17.08 21.02
C LYS A 45 -11.48 18.01 19.91
N LEU A 46 -12.48 17.59 19.13
CA LEU A 46 -13.11 18.37 18.07
C LEU A 46 -14.32 19.18 18.54
N SER A 47 -14.58 19.26 19.84
CA SER A 47 -15.74 19.95 20.42
C SER A 47 -15.85 21.44 20.08
N ASN A 48 -14.77 22.09 19.63
CA ASN A 48 -14.78 23.47 19.14
C ASN A 48 -15.01 23.59 17.62
N LYS A 49 -15.20 22.48 16.91
CA LYS A 49 -15.48 22.42 15.48
C LYS A 49 -16.92 22.05 15.23
N ARG A 50 -17.43 22.43 14.06
CA ARG A 50 -18.76 22.02 13.62
C ARG A 50 -18.66 20.66 12.95
N LEU A 51 -19.40 19.68 13.46
CA LEU A 51 -19.30 18.30 12.99
C LEU A 51 -20.59 17.91 12.28
N ALA A 52 -20.44 17.21 11.16
CA ALA A 52 -21.59 16.66 10.45
C ALA A 52 -21.28 15.27 9.89
N ILE A 53 -22.36 14.55 9.60
CA ILE A 53 -22.32 13.21 9.02
C ILE A 53 -22.79 13.29 7.58
N VAL A 54 -22.07 12.63 6.68
CA VAL A 54 -22.49 12.42 5.30
C VAL A 54 -22.32 10.95 4.95
N SER A 55 -23.42 10.20 4.94
CA SER A 55 -23.44 8.75 4.74
C SER A 55 -23.92 8.38 3.33
N ASN A 56 -23.33 7.32 2.76
CA ASN A 56 -23.78 6.76 1.49
C ASN A 56 -24.90 5.69 1.62
N SER A 57 -25.66 5.70 2.73
CA SER A 57 -26.67 4.67 2.97
C SER A 57 -27.87 4.76 2.03
N LYS A 58 -28.18 3.63 1.37
CA LYS A 58 -29.39 3.44 0.55
C LYS A 58 -30.64 3.08 1.35
N VAL A 59 -30.44 2.59 2.56
CA VAL A 59 -31.50 1.96 3.36
C VAL A 59 -31.93 2.87 4.51
N LEU A 60 -31.03 3.71 5.00
CA LEU A 60 -31.26 4.56 6.16
C LEU A 60 -31.27 6.04 5.77
N ASN A 61 -32.32 6.75 6.16
CA ASN A 61 -32.35 8.21 6.08
C ASN A 61 -31.56 8.85 7.24
N SER A 62 -31.38 10.17 7.18
CA SER A 62 -30.57 10.91 8.16
C SER A 62 -31.10 10.78 9.59
N ALA A 63 -32.42 10.76 9.78
CA ALA A 63 -33.03 10.61 11.10
C ALA A 63 -32.78 9.20 11.69
N GLN A 64 -32.84 8.16 10.84
CA GLN A 64 -32.54 6.79 11.24
C GLN A 64 -31.07 6.60 11.59
N ILE A 65 -30.15 7.19 10.82
CA ILE A 65 -28.71 7.16 11.12
C ILE A 65 -28.44 7.83 12.47
N LEU A 66 -28.99 9.02 12.72
CA LEU A 66 -28.85 9.71 14.00
C LEU A 66 -29.44 8.90 15.17
N SER A 67 -30.59 8.26 14.98
CA SER A 67 -31.20 7.37 15.97
C SER A 67 -30.27 6.21 16.34
N LYS A 68 -29.64 5.58 15.34
CA LYS A 68 -28.67 4.50 15.58
C LYS A 68 -27.43 4.97 16.32
N LEU A 69 -26.91 6.13 15.96
CA LEU A 69 -25.78 6.73 16.67
C LEU A 69 -26.14 7.20 18.09
N ALA A 70 -27.43 7.35 18.40
CA ALA A 70 -27.87 7.64 19.76
C ALA A 70 -27.78 6.44 20.70
N GLU A 71 -27.84 5.20 20.18
CA GLU A 71 -27.63 3.97 20.97
C GLU A 71 -26.22 3.91 21.61
N VAL A 72 -25.26 4.67 21.06
CA VAL A 72 -23.86 4.74 21.51
C VAL A 72 -23.41 6.18 21.84
N ASP A 73 -24.35 7.08 22.09
CA ASP A 73 -24.11 8.49 22.46
C ASP A 73 -23.27 9.32 21.46
N LEU A 74 -23.17 8.90 20.20
CA LEU A 74 -22.42 9.64 19.18
C LEU A 74 -23.21 10.80 18.57
N HIS A 75 -24.54 10.68 18.48
CA HIS A 75 -25.40 11.69 17.85
C HIS A 75 -25.20 13.11 18.40
N LYS A 76 -24.88 13.25 19.69
CA LYS A 76 -24.73 14.54 20.40
C LYS A 76 -23.57 15.40 19.87
N TYR A 77 -22.62 14.81 19.17
CA TYR A 77 -21.46 15.53 18.62
C TYR A 77 -21.77 16.21 17.28
N PHE A 78 -22.82 15.81 16.58
CA PHE A 78 -23.07 16.23 15.20
C PHE A 78 -24.22 17.22 15.11
N GLU A 79 -23.97 18.35 14.43
CA GLU A 79 -24.97 19.38 14.13
C GLU A 79 -25.96 18.90 13.07
N LEU A 80 -25.48 18.07 12.14
CA LEU A 80 -26.22 17.66 10.95
C LEU A 80 -25.85 16.23 10.53
N CYS A 81 -26.82 15.52 9.96
CA CYS A 81 -26.60 14.29 9.22
C CYS A 81 -27.26 14.40 7.84
N ILE A 82 -26.56 13.97 6.80
CA ILE A 82 -27.04 13.87 5.42
C ILE A 82 -26.85 12.42 4.95
N SER A 83 -27.93 11.79 4.52
CA SER A 83 -27.91 10.48 3.87
C SER A 83 -28.07 10.63 2.36
N SER A 84 -27.37 9.81 1.57
CA SER A 84 -27.63 9.71 0.13
C SER A 84 -29.08 9.35 -0.19
N LEU A 85 -29.79 8.63 0.70
CA LEU A 85 -31.22 8.37 0.58
C LEU A 85 -32.06 9.66 0.58
N ASP A 86 -31.72 10.64 1.41
CA ASP A 86 -32.45 11.92 1.50
C ASP A 86 -32.11 12.85 0.33
N VAL A 87 -30.86 12.80 -0.15
CA VAL A 87 -30.39 13.63 -1.27
C VAL A 87 -30.82 13.04 -2.62
N GLY A 88 -31.06 11.73 -2.69
CA GLY A 88 -31.43 11.00 -3.90
C GLY A 88 -30.25 10.64 -4.81
N VAL A 89 -29.01 10.96 -4.41
CA VAL A 89 -27.78 10.57 -5.13
C VAL A 89 -26.67 10.19 -4.15
N GLU A 90 -25.81 9.29 -4.60
CA GLU A 90 -24.71 8.72 -3.82
C GLU A 90 -23.36 9.37 -4.12
N LYS A 91 -22.44 9.31 -3.15
CA LYS A 91 -21.01 9.45 -3.41
C LYS A 91 -20.62 8.39 -4.47
N PRO A 92 -19.84 8.73 -5.51
CA PRO A 92 -18.88 9.84 -5.57
C PRO A 92 -19.45 11.18 -6.06
N SER A 93 -20.77 11.34 -6.23
CA SER A 93 -21.36 12.66 -6.47
C SER A 93 -20.98 13.63 -5.33
N PRO A 94 -20.56 14.87 -5.63
CA PRO A 94 -20.25 15.86 -4.59
C PRO A 94 -21.52 16.40 -3.91
N LEU A 95 -22.72 16.10 -4.43
CA LEU A 95 -23.97 16.72 -3.99
C LEU A 95 -24.29 16.48 -2.50
N PRO A 96 -24.11 15.28 -1.92
CA PRO A 96 -24.35 15.08 -0.49
C PRO A 96 -23.45 15.96 0.40
N LEU A 97 -22.17 16.11 0.04
CA LEU A 97 -21.23 16.98 0.77
C LEU A 97 -21.54 18.46 0.57
N GLN A 98 -21.86 18.88 -0.67
CA GLN A 98 -22.28 20.26 -0.96
C GLN A 98 -23.55 20.63 -0.19
N THR A 99 -24.48 19.68 -0.03
CA THR A 99 -25.72 19.86 0.74
C THR A 99 -25.39 20.11 2.21
N ALA A 100 -24.52 19.28 2.81
CA ALA A 100 -24.06 19.46 4.18
C ALA A 100 -23.39 20.84 4.38
N LEU A 101 -22.44 21.19 3.51
CA LEU A 101 -21.74 22.48 3.59
C LEU A 101 -22.67 23.68 3.42
N THR A 102 -23.66 23.60 2.53
CA THR A 102 -24.64 24.66 2.31
C THR A 102 -25.51 24.88 3.55
N GLN A 103 -26.00 23.79 4.16
CA GLN A 103 -26.79 23.87 5.39
C GLN A 103 -25.95 24.39 6.57
N MET A 104 -24.69 23.97 6.63
CA MET A 104 -23.75 24.47 7.62
C MET A 104 -23.30 25.91 7.31
N LYS A 105 -23.43 26.42 6.09
CA LYS A 105 -22.88 27.71 5.65
C LYS A 105 -21.34 27.77 5.81
N VAL A 106 -20.65 26.71 5.41
CA VAL A 106 -19.19 26.59 5.47
C VAL A 106 -18.64 26.48 4.04
N SER A 107 -17.55 27.19 3.75
CA SER A 107 -16.88 27.10 2.44
C SER A 107 -16.11 25.78 2.33
N PRO A 108 -16.09 25.11 1.16
CA PRO A 108 -15.39 23.83 0.97
C PRO A 108 -13.92 23.84 1.39
N ASP A 109 -13.18 24.93 1.12
CA ASP A 109 -11.76 25.08 1.47
C ASP A 109 -11.50 25.17 2.99
N LYS A 110 -12.58 25.40 3.77
CA LYS A 110 -12.61 25.42 5.24
C LYS A 110 -13.21 24.16 5.83
N ALA A 111 -13.39 23.11 5.03
CA ALA A 111 -13.94 21.85 5.49
C ALA A 111 -13.02 20.67 5.17
N LEU A 112 -13.03 19.71 6.07
CA LEU A 112 -12.31 18.46 5.98
C LEU A 112 -13.32 17.32 5.95
N TYR A 113 -13.20 16.41 4.98
CA TYR A 113 -13.97 15.18 4.96
C TYR A 113 -13.13 13.99 5.40
N VAL A 114 -13.71 13.12 6.22
CA VAL A 114 -13.06 11.91 6.73
C VAL A 114 -13.89 10.70 6.32
N GLY A 115 -13.27 9.76 5.62
CA GLY A 115 -13.94 8.54 5.15
C GLY A 115 -12.96 7.38 4.98
N ASP A 116 -13.49 6.19 4.74
CA ASP A 116 -12.73 4.95 4.58
C ASP A 116 -12.61 4.51 3.11
N GLN A 117 -13.40 5.08 2.21
CA GLN A 117 -13.51 4.60 0.82
C GLN A 117 -13.02 5.60 -0.22
N LEU A 118 -12.63 5.11 -1.40
CA LEU A 118 -12.25 5.96 -2.53
C LEU A 118 -13.38 6.90 -2.98
N ILE A 119 -14.64 6.44 -2.91
CA ILE A 119 -15.80 7.26 -3.26
C ILE A 119 -15.95 8.49 -2.36
N ASP A 120 -15.47 8.41 -1.11
CA ASP A 120 -15.46 9.51 -0.16
C ASP A 120 -14.45 10.58 -0.58
N LYS A 121 -13.24 10.12 -0.93
CA LYS A 121 -12.18 10.99 -1.47
C LYS A 121 -12.65 11.69 -2.74
N GLN A 122 -13.24 10.94 -3.68
CA GLN A 122 -13.72 11.48 -4.95
C GLN A 122 -14.78 12.56 -4.73
N ALA A 123 -15.76 12.31 -3.86
CA ALA A 123 -16.78 13.29 -3.53
C ALA A 123 -16.18 14.54 -2.87
N ALA A 124 -15.28 14.38 -1.89
CA ALA A 124 -14.64 15.49 -1.18
C ALA A 124 -13.82 16.39 -2.10
N LEU A 125 -12.97 15.79 -2.94
CA LEU A 125 -12.15 16.52 -3.89
C LEU A 125 -13.02 17.23 -4.94
N ALA A 126 -14.10 16.60 -5.42
CA ALA A 126 -15.06 17.23 -6.34
C ALA A 126 -15.84 18.39 -5.69
N THR A 127 -15.99 18.41 -4.37
CA THR A 127 -16.55 19.54 -3.61
C THR A 127 -15.53 20.64 -3.36
N GLY A 128 -14.21 20.36 -3.46
CA GLY A 128 -13.14 21.27 -3.09
C GLY A 128 -12.75 21.20 -1.61
N MET A 129 -13.09 20.11 -0.92
CA MET A 129 -12.71 19.84 0.46
C MET A 129 -11.37 19.10 0.52
N ASP A 130 -10.65 19.27 1.63
CA ASP A 130 -9.55 18.35 1.96
C ASP A 130 -10.13 17.01 2.43
N PHE A 131 -9.36 15.93 2.28
CA PHE A 131 -9.79 14.58 2.62
C PHE A 131 -8.76 13.82 3.46
N ILE A 132 -9.25 13.08 4.46
CA ILE A 132 -8.48 12.10 5.24
C ILE A 132 -9.08 10.71 5.04
N PHE A 133 -8.25 9.78 4.58
CA PHE A 133 -8.52 8.36 4.73
C PHE A 133 -8.43 7.96 6.20
N THR A 134 -9.43 7.25 6.71
CA THR A 134 -9.37 6.62 8.03
C THR A 134 -9.47 5.11 7.96
N SER A 135 -8.83 4.47 8.94
CA SER A 135 -8.94 3.03 9.19
C SER A 135 -9.59 2.79 10.56
N LYS A 136 -9.34 1.64 11.19
CA LYS A 136 -9.89 1.27 12.51
C LYS A 136 -9.50 2.22 13.65
N ASN A 137 -8.47 3.06 13.51
CA ASN A 137 -8.10 4.04 14.52
C ASN A 137 -8.04 5.46 13.92
N ILE A 138 -9.16 6.17 14.04
CA ILE A 138 -9.31 7.52 13.48
C ILE A 138 -8.34 8.55 14.10
N SER A 139 -7.97 8.37 15.37
CA SER A 139 -6.99 9.25 16.03
C SER A 139 -5.60 9.13 15.38
N GLN A 140 -5.22 7.92 14.98
CA GLN A 140 -3.98 7.67 14.26
C GLN A 140 -4.01 8.30 12.86
N SER A 141 -5.13 8.17 12.13
CA SER A 141 -5.33 8.81 10.82
C SER A 141 -5.10 10.33 10.88
N PHE A 142 -5.66 11.00 11.90
CA PHE A 142 -5.47 12.44 12.11
C PHE A 142 -4.02 12.79 12.50
N SER A 143 -3.35 11.94 13.27
CA SER A 143 -1.93 12.13 13.61
C SER A 143 -1.07 12.03 12.35
N HIS A 144 -1.34 11.04 11.49
CA HIS A 144 -0.62 10.84 10.22
C HIS A 144 -0.85 11.95 9.21
N PHE A 145 -1.92 12.73 9.34
CA PHE A 145 -2.22 13.85 8.47
C PHE A 145 -1.61 15.19 8.95
N ASN A 146 -1.14 15.28 10.20
CA ASN A 146 -0.85 16.55 10.93
C ASN A 146 0.45 17.29 10.49
N ASN A 147 0.77 17.36 9.21
CA ASN A 147 1.76 18.30 8.66
C ASN A 147 1.26 18.78 7.27
N ASN A 148 0.53 19.90 7.25
CA ASN A 148 -0.01 20.67 6.12
C ASN A 148 -0.08 20.03 4.72
N VAL A 149 -1.30 19.77 4.22
CA VAL A 149 -1.70 19.76 2.78
C VAL A 149 -0.72 19.06 1.84
N TYR A 150 -0.05 18.03 2.34
CA TYR A 150 0.95 17.31 1.58
C TYR A 150 0.28 16.15 0.89
N SER A 151 0.69 15.89 -0.35
CA SER A 151 0.34 14.71 -1.11
C SER A 151 0.66 13.44 -0.28
N ALA A 152 0.02 12.29 -0.56
CA ALA A 152 0.28 11.04 0.17
C ALA A 152 1.77 10.69 0.17
N TRP A 153 2.48 10.97 -0.93
CA TRP A 153 3.93 10.84 -1.03
C TRP A 153 4.67 11.68 0.00
N GLN A 154 4.36 12.97 0.06
CA GLN A 154 4.99 13.91 1.00
C GLN A 154 4.69 13.54 2.46
N ARG A 155 3.48 13.02 2.77
CA ARG A 155 3.18 12.45 4.10
C ARG A 155 4.09 11.27 4.43
N GLY A 156 4.35 10.39 3.46
CA GLY A 156 5.32 9.31 3.59
C GLY A 156 6.74 9.80 3.91
N LEU A 157 7.16 10.93 3.35
CA LEU A 157 8.48 11.51 3.62
C LEU A 157 8.59 12.14 5.01
N VAL A 158 7.56 12.84 5.48
CA VAL A 158 7.64 13.58 6.76
C VAL A 158 7.24 12.74 7.98
N ASN A 159 6.36 11.76 7.84
CA ASN A 159 5.94 10.93 8.97
C ASN A 159 7.09 10.04 9.45
N LYS A 160 7.25 9.91 10.77
CA LYS A 160 8.29 9.06 11.35
C LYS A 160 7.94 7.59 11.17
N ILE A 161 8.96 6.78 10.91
CA ILE A 161 8.87 5.33 11.00
C ILE A 161 8.95 5.00 12.49
N GLN A 162 7.92 4.36 13.03
CA GLN A 162 7.90 3.92 14.42
C GLN A 162 8.60 2.57 14.56
N ASP A 163 9.24 2.37 15.71
CA ASP A 163 9.76 1.07 16.11
C ASP A 163 9.20 0.73 17.49
N TYR A 164 8.38 -0.32 17.54
CA TYR A 164 7.66 -0.73 18.75
C TYR A 164 8.41 -1.83 19.51
N GLU A 165 9.62 -1.51 19.98
CA GLU A 165 10.50 -2.44 20.68
C GLU A 165 9.83 -3.09 21.90
N LEU A 166 9.00 -2.35 22.63
CA LEU A 166 8.25 -2.88 23.77
C LEU A 166 7.29 -4.00 23.35
N SER A 167 6.58 -3.84 22.23
CA SER A 167 5.66 -4.84 21.71
C SER A 167 6.41 -6.06 21.17
N ALA A 168 7.56 -5.86 20.54
CA ALA A 168 8.46 -6.95 20.14
C ALA A 168 8.98 -7.75 21.34
N ASN A 169 9.40 -7.07 22.42
CA ASN A 169 9.87 -7.72 23.64
C ASN A 169 8.76 -8.52 24.32
N LYS A 170 7.54 -7.95 24.42
CA LYS A 170 6.36 -8.65 24.93
C LYS A 170 6.04 -9.91 24.11
N THR A 171 6.09 -9.82 22.78
CA THR A 171 5.87 -10.98 21.91
C THR A 171 6.95 -12.05 22.12
N ARG A 172 8.22 -11.65 22.29
CA ARG A 172 9.31 -12.59 22.61
C ARG A 172 9.09 -13.30 23.95
N GLU A 173 8.68 -12.58 24.99
CA GLU A 173 8.36 -13.16 26.31
C GLU A 173 7.21 -14.18 26.20
N ILE A 174 6.18 -13.87 25.41
CA ILE A 174 5.08 -14.81 25.15
C ILE A 174 5.62 -16.06 24.47
N LEU A 175 6.37 -15.91 23.37
CA LEU A 175 6.96 -17.02 22.61
C LEU A 175 7.85 -17.93 23.46
N ASP A 176 8.62 -17.35 24.37
CA ASP A 176 9.49 -18.05 25.32
C ASP A 176 8.73 -18.83 26.40
N SER A 177 7.47 -18.46 26.66
CA SER A 177 6.59 -19.11 27.64
C SER A 177 5.72 -20.22 27.06
N LEU A 178 5.64 -20.33 25.73
CA LEU A 178 4.79 -21.32 25.04
C LEU A 178 5.24 -22.75 25.33
N ILE A 179 4.33 -23.72 25.17
CA ILE A 179 4.56 -25.16 25.35
C ILE A 179 5.48 -25.76 24.26
N LYS A 180 6.73 -25.32 24.24
CA LYS A 180 7.81 -25.75 23.34
C LYS A 180 9.18 -25.45 23.97
N PRO A 181 10.27 -26.10 23.52
CA PRO A 181 11.61 -25.60 23.80
C PRO A 181 11.80 -24.17 23.25
N LYS A 182 12.54 -23.33 23.98
CA LYS A 182 12.81 -21.95 23.54
C LYS A 182 13.49 -21.93 22.18
N GLY A 183 13.03 -21.07 21.27
CA GLY A 183 13.53 -20.93 19.92
C GLY A 183 13.24 -22.10 18.96
N SER A 184 12.49 -23.13 19.36
CA SER A 184 12.32 -24.33 18.53
C SER A 184 11.43 -24.12 17.29
N LEU A 185 10.69 -23.01 17.19
CA LEU A 185 9.95 -22.63 15.98
C LEU A 185 10.78 -21.75 15.02
N GLY A 186 12.03 -21.46 15.38
CA GLY A 186 13.01 -20.79 14.52
C GLY A 186 12.49 -19.47 13.94
N LYS A 187 12.59 -19.30 12.62
CA LYS A 187 12.23 -18.06 11.91
C LYS A 187 10.76 -17.65 12.04
N LEU A 188 9.85 -18.56 12.42
CA LEU A 188 8.46 -18.18 12.71
C LEU A 188 8.38 -17.29 13.95
N GLU A 189 9.24 -17.51 14.95
CA GLU A 189 9.35 -16.65 16.14
C GLU A 189 9.85 -15.25 15.74
N ASP A 190 10.88 -15.19 14.90
CA ASP A 190 11.43 -13.93 14.39
C ASP A 190 10.41 -13.13 13.58
N LEU A 191 9.62 -13.80 12.72
CA LEU A 191 8.55 -13.17 11.94
C LEU A 191 7.47 -12.57 12.85
N ALA A 192 7.02 -13.31 13.86
CA ALA A 192 6.03 -12.83 14.81
C ALA A 192 6.53 -11.61 15.58
N ILE A 193 7.79 -11.63 16.04
CA ILE A 193 8.42 -10.50 16.73
C ILE A 193 8.53 -9.29 15.80
N LYS A 194 8.96 -9.49 14.55
CA LYS A 194 9.07 -8.41 13.55
C LYS A 194 7.72 -7.76 13.25
N ILE A 195 6.65 -8.54 13.14
CA ILE A 195 5.30 -7.96 12.92
C ILE A 195 4.89 -7.11 14.12
N SER A 196 5.15 -7.58 15.34
CA SER A 196 4.88 -6.80 16.55
C SER A 196 5.69 -5.51 16.66
N SER A 197 6.95 -5.49 16.21
CA SER A 197 7.75 -4.24 16.17
C SER A 197 7.21 -3.24 15.16
N ILE A 198 6.49 -3.70 14.12
CA ILE A 198 5.89 -2.84 13.09
C ILE A 198 4.56 -2.26 13.55
N ILE A 199 3.65 -3.11 14.05
CA ILE A 199 2.25 -2.72 14.29
C ILE A 199 1.99 -2.21 15.72
N GLY A 200 2.95 -2.38 16.62
CA GLY A 200 2.82 -1.92 18.01
C GLY A 200 1.93 -2.76 18.91
N ASP A 201 1.54 -3.96 18.48
CA ASP A 201 0.66 -4.88 19.22
C ASP A 201 1.07 -6.35 19.00
N LEU A 202 0.32 -7.30 19.57
CA LEU A 202 0.44 -8.71 19.28
C LEU A 202 0.28 -8.96 17.77
N PRO A 203 1.08 -9.88 17.19
CA PRO A 203 1.26 -9.93 15.75
C PRO A 203 -0.03 -10.36 15.03
N GLN A 204 -0.39 -9.60 14.01
CA GLN A 204 -1.53 -9.86 13.13
C GLN A 204 -1.31 -9.19 11.76
N ILE A 205 -1.85 -9.81 10.70
CA ILE A 205 -1.70 -9.30 9.34
C ILE A 205 -3.01 -9.23 8.54
N ASP A 206 -4.10 -9.82 9.04
CA ASP A 206 -5.37 -9.90 8.31
C ASP A 206 -6.26 -8.67 8.55
N PRO A 207 -7.04 -8.22 7.55
CA PRO A 207 -7.03 -8.65 6.13
C PRO A 207 -5.76 -8.27 5.36
N VAL A 208 -5.40 -9.05 4.33
CA VAL A 208 -4.22 -8.80 3.49
C VAL A 208 -4.65 -8.42 2.07
N ALA A 209 -3.97 -7.45 1.46
CA ALA A 209 -4.13 -7.12 0.05
C ALA A 209 -2.79 -7.22 -0.69
N VAL A 210 -2.83 -7.54 -1.99
CA VAL A 210 -1.72 -7.40 -2.92
C VAL A 210 -2.03 -6.30 -3.93
N CYS A 211 -1.12 -5.34 -4.03
CA CYS A 211 -1.20 -4.24 -4.99
C CYS A 211 -0.17 -4.44 -6.10
N ILE A 212 -0.65 -4.55 -7.34
CA ILE A 212 0.17 -4.85 -8.52
C ILE A 212 0.18 -3.64 -9.44
N PHE A 213 1.35 -3.02 -9.59
CA PHE A 213 1.53 -1.88 -10.51
C PHE A 213 2.01 -2.38 -11.87
N VAL A 214 1.38 -1.90 -12.95
CA VAL A 214 1.73 -2.31 -14.32
C VAL A 214 2.16 -1.12 -15.16
N ALA A 215 3.31 -1.25 -15.83
CA ALA A 215 3.83 -0.25 -16.77
C ALA A 215 4.87 -0.85 -17.73
N ASP A 216 4.98 -0.23 -18.90
CA ASP A 216 5.97 -0.61 -19.90
C ASP A 216 7.25 0.23 -19.79
N HIS A 217 8.38 -0.33 -20.24
CA HIS A 217 9.66 0.35 -20.21
C HIS A 217 10.20 0.65 -21.61
N GLY A 218 10.62 1.89 -21.85
CA GLY A 218 11.16 2.31 -23.16
C GLY A 218 12.43 1.57 -23.58
N ILE A 219 13.16 0.97 -22.62
CA ILE A 219 14.31 0.11 -22.91
C ILE A 219 13.93 -1.16 -23.68
N ALA A 220 12.67 -1.57 -23.61
CA ALA A 220 12.13 -2.74 -24.29
C ALA A 220 11.42 -2.41 -25.62
N LYS A 221 11.69 -1.24 -26.20
CA LYS A 221 11.20 -0.88 -27.55
C LYS A 221 11.81 -1.73 -28.67
N ASP A 222 12.89 -2.44 -28.37
CA ASP A 222 13.59 -3.38 -29.24
C ASP A 222 14.03 -4.62 -28.45
N ASP A 223 14.57 -5.61 -29.15
CA ASP A 223 14.90 -6.93 -28.58
C ASP A 223 16.20 -6.96 -27.76
N SER A 224 16.82 -5.81 -27.48
CA SER A 224 18.14 -5.74 -26.82
C SER A 224 18.15 -6.27 -25.39
N VAL A 225 17.01 -6.24 -24.70
CA VAL A 225 16.89 -6.69 -23.31
C VAL A 225 15.80 -7.73 -23.09
N THR A 226 14.88 -7.88 -24.03
CA THR A 226 13.76 -8.84 -23.99
C THR A 226 13.21 -9.06 -25.39
N PRO A 227 12.92 -10.31 -25.81
CA PRO A 227 12.25 -10.58 -27.08
C PRO A 227 10.72 -10.44 -27.00
N TRP A 228 10.19 -10.16 -25.81
CA TRP A 228 8.75 -10.12 -25.57
C TRP A 228 8.17 -8.77 -26.00
N PRO A 229 7.04 -8.75 -26.73
CA PRO A 229 6.35 -7.51 -27.09
C PRO A 229 5.83 -6.76 -25.84
N GLN A 230 5.96 -5.44 -25.82
CA GLN A 230 5.51 -4.60 -24.70
C GLN A 230 4.00 -4.72 -24.42
N ASP A 231 3.18 -4.93 -25.46
CA ASP A 231 1.73 -5.09 -25.28
C ASP A 231 1.32 -6.25 -24.36
N ILE A 232 2.22 -7.22 -24.11
CA ILE A 232 2.01 -8.30 -23.13
C ILE A 232 1.74 -7.76 -21.73
N THR A 233 2.31 -6.61 -21.34
CA THR A 233 2.06 -5.99 -20.03
C THR A 233 0.56 -5.72 -19.82
N SER A 234 -0.09 -5.09 -20.80
CA SER A 234 -1.53 -4.77 -20.72
C SER A 234 -2.42 -6.02 -20.76
N LEU A 235 -2.02 -7.03 -21.56
CA LEU A 235 -2.68 -8.34 -21.58
C LEU A 235 -2.62 -9.00 -20.21
N MET A 236 -1.47 -8.98 -19.54
CA MET A 236 -1.32 -9.60 -18.22
C MET A 236 -2.12 -8.86 -17.15
N ALA A 237 -2.20 -7.53 -17.21
CA ALA A 237 -3.09 -6.76 -16.35
C ALA A 237 -4.56 -7.21 -16.48
N ASP A 238 -5.03 -7.43 -17.72
CA ASP A 238 -6.36 -7.97 -17.98
C ASP A 238 -6.53 -9.39 -17.40
N VAL A 239 -5.55 -10.28 -17.60
CA VAL A 239 -5.57 -11.66 -17.12
C VAL A 239 -5.61 -11.73 -15.59
N ILE A 240 -4.80 -10.93 -14.90
CA ILE A 240 -4.78 -10.85 -13.43
C ILE A 240 -6.13 -10.34 -12.92
N SER A 241 -6.66 -9.28 -13.51
CA SER A 241 -7.94 -8.68 -13.10
C SER A 241 -9.15 -9.61 -13.30
N GLN A 242 -9.03 -10.60 -14.19
CA GLN A 242 -10.03 -11.64 -14.42
C GLN A 242 -9.85 -12.87 -13.50
N GLY A 243 -8.88 -12.84 -12.59
CA GLY A 243 -8.62 -13.95 -11.67
C GLY A 243 -7.93 -15.15 -12.32
N LYS A 244 -7.24 -14.98 -13.45
CA LYS A 244 -6.70 -16.10 -14.26
C LYS A 244 -5.17 -16.18 -14.27
N ALA A 245 -4.47 -15.25 -13.61
CA ALA A 245 -3.01 -15.26 -13.54
C ALA A 245 -2.48 -16.17 -12.43
N GLY A 246 -1.16 -16.37 -12.39
CA GLY A 246 -0.52 -17.14 -11.33
C GLY A 246 -0.77 -16.52 -9.95
N VAL A 247 -0.61 -15.20 -9.83
CA VAL A 247 -0.92 -14.49 -8.57
C VAL A 247 -2.39 -14.63 -8.18
N SER A 248 -3.31 -14.68 -9.15
CA SER A 248 -4.74 -14.84 -8.91
C SER A 248 -5.08 -16.15 -8.19
N ALA A 249 -4.55 -17.26 -8.69
CA ALA A 249 -4.78 -18.58 -8.08
C ALA A 249 -4.17 -18.66 -6.66
N LEU A 250 -3.00 -18.04 -6.45
CA LEU A 250 -2.35 -18.00 -5.15
C LEU A 250 -3.10 -17.12 -4.15
N ALA A 251 -3.64 -15.99 -4.60
CA ALA A 251 -4.37 -15.06 -3.73
C ALA A 251 -5.71 -15.64 -3.27
N GLU A 252 -6.41 -16.38 -4.14
CA GLU A 252 -7.61 -17.13 -3.76
C GLU A 252 -7.27 -18.14 -2.64
N THR A 253 -6.16 -18.86 -2.77
CA THR A 253 -5.71 -19.84 -1.76
C THR A 253 -5.28 -19.16 -0.44
N ALA A 254 -4.61 -18.01 -0.54
CA ALA A 254 -4.05 -17.30 0.61
C ALA A 254 -5.07 -16.39 1.31
N ASP A 255 -6.27 -16.22 0.76
CA ASP A 255 -7.26 -15.22 1.17
C ASP A 255 -6.65 -13.81 1.17
N VAL A 256 -6.19 -13.39 -0.02
CA VAL A 256 -5.56 -12.08 -0.26
C VAL A 256 -6.36 -11.33 -1.33
N PHE A 257 -6.77 -10.10 -1.02
CA PHE A 257 -7.43 -9.23 -2.00
C PHE A 257 -6.44 -8.78 -3.08
N ILE A 258 -6.79 -8.90 -4.36
CA ILE A 258 -5.94 -8.42 -5.47
C ILE A 258 -6.44 -7.09 -5.99
N GLU A 259 -5.50 -6.18 -6.22
CA GLU A 259 -5.73 -4.97 -6.97
C GLU A 259 -4.65 -4.74 -8.03
N VAL A 260 -5.09 -4.38 -9.24
CA VAL A 260 -4.20 -4.09 -10.38
C VAL A 260 -4.34 -2.63 -10.75
N ILE A 261 -3.21 -1.95 -10.86
CA ILE A 261 -3.12 -0.51 -11.11
C ILE A 261 -2.26 -0.28 -12.35
N ASN A 262 -2.86 0.23 -13.41
CA ASN A 262 -2.12 0.72 -14.57
C ASN A 262 -1.51 2.09 -14.27
N VAL A 263 -0.19 2.20 -14.39
CA VAL A 263 0.54 3.47 -14.23
C VAL A 263 1.30 3.86 -15.49
N GLY A 264 1.38 3.00 -16.50
CA GLY A 264 1.91 3.43 -17.80
C GLY A 264 2.18 2.33 -18.82
N THR A 265 1.18 1.51 -19.11
CA THR A 265 1.23 0.61 -20.27
C THR A 265 1.15 1.38 -21.60
N ILE A 266 1.74 0.84 -22.66
CA ILE A 266 1.63 1.39 -24.04
C ILE A 266 0.20 1.24 -24.56
N SER A 267 -0.43 0.13 -24.26
CA SER A 267 -1.83 -0.14 -24.59
C SER A 267 -2.66 -0.13 -23.31
N THR A 268 -3.79 0.60 -23.30
CA THR A 268 -4.70 0.63 -22.14
C THR A 268 -5.31 -0.77 -21.91
N PRO A 269 -5.25 -1.33 -20.69
CA PRO A 269 -5.94 -2.58 -20.36
C PRO A 269 -7.44 -2.50 -20.66
N LYS A 270 -8.05 -3.60 -21.10
CA LYS A 270 -9.47 -3.62 -21.51
C LYS A 270 -10.41 -3.80 -20.33
N SER A 271 -9.93 -4.42 -19.25
CA SER A 271 -10.71 -4.74 -18.08
C SER A 271 -10.98 -3.49 -17.24
N LYS A 272 -12.25 -3.25 -16.93
CA LYS A 272 -12.67 -2.17 -16.01
C LYS A 272 -12.27 -2.42 -14.56
N LEU A 273 -11.78 -3.62 -14.24
CA LEU A 273 -11.28 -3.99 -12.91
C LEU A 273 -9.83 -3.54 -12.71
N VAL A 274 -9.12 -3.18 -13.79
CA VAL A 274 -7.82 -2.52 -13.68
C VAL A 274 -8.07 -1.05 -13.39
N LYS A 275 -7.52 -0.54 -12.28
CA LYS A 275 -7.60 0.87 -11.96
C LYS A 275 -6.60 1.64 -12.81
N ASP A 276 -7.07 2.66 -13.52
CA ASP A 276 -6.24 3.40 -14.46
C ASP A 276 -5.74 4.71 -13.84
N TYR A 277 -4.45 4.76 -13.56
CA TYR A 277 -3.69 5.90 -13.07
C TYR A 277 -2.55 6.23 -14.03
N GLN A 278 -2.78 6.01 -15.33
CA GLN A 278 -1.77 6.15 -16.38
C GLN A 278 -1.06 7.50 -16.34
N ILE A 279 0.27 7.45 -16.22
CA ILE A 279 1.16 8.61 -16.14
C ILE A 279 1.65 8.98 -17.55
N GLY A 280 1.96 7.94 -18.33
CA GLY A 280 2.39 8.04 -19.72
C GLY A 280 2.27 6.69 -20.42
N PHE A 281 2.56 6.65 -21.73
CA PHE A 281 2.56 5.43 -22.52
C PHE A 281 3.97 4.84 -22.57
N SER A 282 4.31 3.96 -21.63
CA SER A 282 5.68 3.52 -21.33
C SER A 282 6.59 4.64 -20.81
N THR A 283 7.64 4.27 -20.07
CA THR A 283 8.77 5.16 -19.85
C THR A 283 9.56 5.39 -21.14
N LYS A 284 10.44 6.38 -21.12
CA LYS A 284 11.39 6.63 -22.21
C LYS A 284 12.56 5.65 -22.16
N ASP A 285 13.27 5.55 -23.28
CA ASP A 285 14.46 4.72 -23.37
C ASP A 285 15.67 5.42 -22.73
N PHE A 286 16.08 4.93 -21.56
CA PHE A 286 17.18 5.50 -20.79
C PHE A 286 18.52 5.53 -21.53
N ARG A 287 18.69 4.77 -22.62
CA ARG A 287 19.90 4.84 -23.47
C ARG A 287 20.06 6.20 -24.15
N VAL A 288 18.96 6.94 -24.32
CA VAL A 288 18.92 8.22 -25.04
C VAL A 288 18.66 9.40 -24.10
N GLU A 289 17.69 9.27 -23.20
CA GLU A 289 17.25 10.32 -22.28
C GLU A 289 16.67 9.72 -21.00
N PRO A 290 16.54 10.44 -19.88
CA PRO A 290 15.98 9.88 -18.64
C PRO A 290 14.62 9.18 -18.86
N ALA A 291 14.40 8.03 -18.21
CA ALA A 291 13.18 7.24 -18.34
C ALA A 291 11.92 8.03 -18.00
N MET A 292 12.01 8.94 -17.03
CA MET A 292 10.90 9.77 -16.54
C MET A 292 11.35 11.22 -16.36
N SER A 293 10.43 12.16 -16.62
CA SER A 293 10.55 13.56 -16.23
C SER A 293 10.25 13.76 -14.74
N GLU A 294 10.56 14.95 -14.22
CA GLU A 294 10.30 15.32 -12.82
C GLU A 294 8.81 15.24 -12.45
N ASN A 295 7.91 15.61 -13.38
CA ASN A 295 6.47 15.53 -13.13
C ASN A 295 5.99 14.07 -13.11
N GLU A 296 6.54 13.23 -13.97
CA GLU A 296 6.15 11.82 -14.06
C GLU A 296 6.63 11.03 -12.84
N ILE A 297 7.84 11.28 -12.33
CA ILE A 297 8.32 10.62 -11.10
C ILE A 297 7.48 11.05 -9.88
N GLN A 298 7.14 12.34 -9.77
CA GLN A 298 6.26 12.84 -8.70
C GLN A 298 4.87 12.18 -8.78
N ALA A 299 4.29 12.08 -9.97
CA ALA A 299 3.00 11.44 -10.19
C ALA A 299 3.03 9.95 -9.82
N ALA A 300 4.07 9.21 -10.24
CA ALA A 300 4.19 7.79 -9.91
C ALA A 300 4.32 7.53 -8.41
N LEU A 301 5.16 8.30 -7.73
CA LEU A 301 5.32 8.22 -6.28
C LEU A 301 4.00 8.50 -5.56
N GLU A 302 3.26 9.51 -6.03
CA GLU A 302 1.97 9.86 -5.47
C GLU A 302 0.95 8.74 -5.65
N VAL A 303 0.83 8.18 -6.86
CA VAL A 303 -0.07 7.04 -7.12
C VAL A 303 0.25 5.88 -6.18
N GLY A 304 1.52 5.54 -6.01
CA GLY A 304 1.95 4.52 -5.06
C GLY A 304 1.49 4.81 -3.63
N ALA A 305 1.81 6.00 -3.13
CA ALA A 305 1.52 6.40 -1.77
C ALA A 305 0.01 6.48 -1.48
N GLU A 306 -0.78 7.02 -2.41
CA GLU A 306 -2.24 7.12 -2.28
C GLU A 306 -2.90 5.74 -2.21
N ASN A 307 -2.42 4.78 -3.00
CA ASN A 307 -2.98 3.43 -3.01
C ASN A 307 -2.63 2.65 -1.74
N ALA A 308 -1.44 2.88 -1.15
CA ALA A 308 -1.12 2.34 0.17
C ALA A 308 -2.07 2.89 1.25
N GLU A 309 -2.31 4.21 1.29
CA GLU A 309 -3.27 4.81 2.23
C GLU A 309 -4.66 4.23 2.09
N ARG A 310 -5.16 4.16 0.86
CA ARG A 310 -6.49 3.66 0.58
C ARG A 310 -6.66 2.21 1.01
N LEU A 311 -5.73 1.31 0.65
CA LEU A 311 -5.85 -0.10 1.03
C LEU A 311 -5.83 -0.31 2.55
N VAL A 312 -5.07 0.50 3.29
CA VAL A 312 -5.06 0.47 4.77
C VAL A 312 -6.37 1.00 5.35
N ALA A 313 -6.89 2.08 4.77
CA ALA A 313 -8.18 2.68 5.14
C ALA A 313 -9.33 1.67 4.96
N GLU A 314 -9.35 1.00 3.80
CA GLU A 314 -10.31 -0.05 3.43
C GLU A 314 -10.15 -1.34 4.27
N GLY A 315 -9.11 -1.43 5.11
CA GLY A 315 -9.04 -2.45 6.15
C GLY A 315 -7.79 -3.34 6.10
N SER A 316 -6.92 -3.21 5.10
CA SER A 316 -5.72 -4.05 4.99
C SER A 316 -4.76 -3.82 6.16
N ARG A 317 -4.21 -4.90 6.72
CA ARG A 317 -3.27 -4.91 7.86
C ARG A 317 -1.91 -5.52 7.54
N ALA A 318 -1.75 -6.02 6.32
CA ALA A 318 -0.47 -6.19 5.64
C ALA A 318 -0.68 -5.97 4.14
N LEU A 319 0.37 -5.52 3.47
CA LEU A 319 0.33 -5.21 2.04
C LEU A 319 1.41 -6.01 1.32
N CYS A 320 0.97 -6.96 0.50
CA CYS A 320 1.83 -7.56 -0.52
C CYS A 320 1.98 -6.58 -1.69
N ILE A 321 3.13 -6.62 -2.35
CA ILE A 321 3.36 -5.80 -3.54
C ILE A 321 3.83 -6.66 -4.71
N GLY A 322 3.44 -6.26 -5.91
CA GLY A 322 3.81 -6.93 -7.15
C GLY A 322 3.90 -5.95 -8.31
N GLU A 323 4.36 -6.45 -9.44
CA GLU A 323 4.52 -5.66 -10.66
C GLU A 323 4.32 -6.50 -11.91
N VAL A 324 4.06 -5.82 -13.02
CA VAL A 324 4.19 -6.37 -14.36
C VAL A 324 4.76 -5.29 -15.26
N GLY A 325 5.83 -5.59 -15.98
CA GLY A 325 6.39 -4.64 -16.93
C GLY A 325 7.44 -5.27 -17.84
N ILE A 326 7.18 -5.27 -19.14
CA ILE A 326 8.18 -5.71 -20.09
C ILE A 326 9.38 -4.75 -20.07
N GLY A 327 10.57 -5.31 -19.78
CA GLY A 327 11.83 -4.57 -19.65
C GLY A 327 12.26 -4.23 -18.21
N ASN A 328 11.37 -4.38 -17.23
CA ASN A 328 11.62 -3.89 -15.88
C ASN A 328 12.76 -4.58 -15.12
N THR A 329 13.04 -5.86 -15.40
CA THR A 329 14.17 -6.57 -14.78
C THR A 329 15.53 -5.95 -15.13
N THR A 330 15.64 -5.26 -16.27
CA THR A 330 16.83 -4.47 -16.62
C THR A 330 16.97 -3.27 -15.69
N SER A 331 15.89 -2.50 -15.51
CA SER A 331 15.81 -1.38 -14.59
C SER A 331 16.11 -1.82 -13.15
N SER A 332 15.54 -2.95 -12.71
CA SER A 332 15.81 -3.57 -11.41
C SER A 332 17.28 -3.92 -11.22
N ALA A 333 17.93 -4.52 -12.23
CA ALA A 333 19.36 -4.85 -12.17
C ALA A 333 20.23 -3.60 -12.04
N ILE A 334 19.91 -2.51 -12.74
CA ILE A 334 20.63 -1.24 -12.65
C ILE A 334 20.48 -0.63 -11.25
N LEU A 335 19.26 -0.53 -10.74
CA LEU A 335 18.98 0.04 -9.42
C LEU A 335 19.68 -0.75 -8.31
N ILE A 336 19.54 -2.08 -8.30
CA ILE A 336 20.20 -2.95 -7.32
C ILE A 336 21.71 -2.82 -7.44
N SER A 337 22.27 -2.88 -8.65
CA SER A 337 23.72 -2.74 -8.84
C SER A 337 24.25 -1.40 -8.34
N ARG A 338 23.54 -0.31 -8.63
CA ARG A 338 23.95 1.05 -8.25
C ARG A 338 23.98 1.25 -6.74
N PHE A 339 23.00 0.74 -6.01
CA PHE A 339 22.91 0.95 -4.56
C PHE A 339 23.62 -0.14 -3.75
N CYS A 340 23.64 -1.39 -4.23
CA CYS A 340 24.37 -2.48 -3.59
C CYS A 340 25.87 -2.52 -4.00
N LYS A 341 26.30 -1.69 -4.95
CA LYS A 341 27.68 -1.60 -5.46
C LYS A 341 28.19 -2.95 -5.97
N VAL A 342 27.41 -3.56 -6.86
CA VAL A 342 27.76 -4.81 -7.54
C VAL A 342 27.83 -4.60 -9.04
N ASP A 343 28.61 -5.43 -9.73
CA ASP A 343 28.79 -5.36 -11.18
C ASP A 343 27.57 -5.89 -11.94
N ALA A 344 27.44 -5.47 -13.19
CA ALA A 344 26.29 -5.79 -14.05
C ALA A 344 26.06 -7.29 -14.20
N GLU A 345 27.15 -8.06 -14.32
CA GLU A 345 27.15 -9.53 -14.49
C GLU A 345 26.56 -10.26 -13.28
N LEU A 346 26.73 -9.70 -12.08
CA LEU A 346 26.22 -10.31 -10.84
C LEU A 346 24.75 -9.99 -10.58
N ALA A 347 24.25 -8.90 -11.14
CA ALA A 347 22.87 -8.45 -10.93
C ALA A 347 21.93 -8.82 -12.09
N THR A 348 22.45 -9.00 -13.30
CA THR A 348 21.62 -9.26 -14.48
C THR A 348 21.25 -10.73 -14.56
N GLY A 349 19.95 -11.02 -14.59
CA GLY A 349 19.40 -12.36 -14.82
C GLY A 349 18.64 -12.49 -16.14
N TYR A 350 18.23 -13.73 -16.42
CA TYR A 350 17.49 -14.12 -17.63
C TYR A 350 16.04 -13.62 -17.64
N GLY A 351 15.50 -13.11 -16.53
CA GLY A 351 14.12 -12.67 -16.41
C GLY A 351 13.14 -13.76 -16.86
N SER A 352 12.29 -13.43 -17.83
CA SER A 352 11.29 -14.30 -18.45
C SER A 352 11.87 -15.42 -19.34
N GLY A 353 13.16 -15.74 -19.21
CA GLY A 353 13.82 -16.81 -19.97
C GLY A 353 14.36 -16.36 -21.33
N ILE A 354 14.98 -15.18 -21.38
CA ILE A 354 15.54 -14.61 -22.61
C ILE A 354 16.66 -15.49 -23.21
N PRO A 355 16.87 -15.47 -24.55
CA PRO A 355 18.01 -16.15 -25.18
C PRO A 355 19.37 -15.61 -24.72
N GLU A 356 20.42 -16.42 -24.87
CA GLU A 356 21.78 -16.05 -24.45
C GLU A 356 22.29 -14.76 -25.12
N GLU A 357 22.00 -14.55 -26.41
CA GLU A 357 22.37 -13.33 -27.11
C GLU A 357 21.72 -12.08 -26.50
N THR A 358 20.41 -12.16 -26.21
CA THR A 358 19.67 -11.09 -25.51
C THR A 358 20.20 -10.89 -24.09
N PHE A 359 20.60 -11.96 -23.40
CA PHE A 359 21.19 -11.88 -22.06
C PHE A 359 22.53 -11.12 -22.07
N GLN A 360 23.42 -11.43 -23.01
CA GLN A 360 24.69 -10.71 -23.16
C GLN A 360 24.48 -9.24 -23.54
N SER A 361 23.53 -8.97 -24.44
CA SER A 361 23.12 -7.60 -24.77
C SER A 361 22.59 -6.86 -23.53
N LYS A 362 21.76 -7.51 -22.71
CA LYS A 362 21.23 -6.95 -21.46
C LYS A 362 22.33 -6.63 -20.46
N ILE A 363 23.31 -7.51 -20.25
CA ILE A 363 24.47 -7.24 -19.39
C ILE A 363 25.18 -5.96 -19.84
N LYS A 364 25.44 -5.82 -21.15
CA LYS A 364 26.08 -4.62 -21.70
C LYS A 364 25.26 -3.36 -21.44
N VAL A 365 23.95 -3.40 -21.69
CA VAL A 365 23.03 -2.29 -21.42
C VAL A 365 23.07 -1.88 -19.94
N VAL A 366 23.07 -2.86 -19.02
CA VAL A 366 23.16 -2.60 -17.58
C VAL A 366 24.53 -1.99 -17.22
N GLY A 367 25.63 -2.51 -17.78
CA GLY A 367 26.98 -1.95 -17.58
C GLY A 367 27.10 -0.50 -18.02
N ASP A 368 26.66 -0.20 -19.25
CA ASP A 368 26.67 1.17 -19.81
C ASP A 368 25.80 2.13 -18.97
N ALA A 369 24.65 1.65 -18.48
CA ALA A 369 23.80 2.42 -17.58
C ALA A 369 24.47 2.68 -16.22
N LEU A 370 25.20 1.69 -15.67
CA LEU A 370 25.88 1.83 -14.38
C LEU A 370 27.00 2.86 -14.40
N GLU A 371 27.75 2.97 -15.49
CA GLU A 371 28.76 4.02 -15.64
C GLU A 371 28.14 5.42 -15.52
N ARG A 372 26.97 5.62 -16.13
CA ARG A 372 26.20 6.88 -15.99
C ARG A 372 25.57 7.03 -14.61
N ALA A 373 25.08 5.95 -14.01
CA ALA A 373 24.45 6.00 -12.69
C ALA A 373 25.43 6.35 -11.56
N ARG A 374 26.71 6.02 -11.69
CA ARG A 374 27.75 6.28 -10.67
C ARG A 374 27.96 7.75 -10.37
N ILE A 375 27.76 8.64 -11.35
CA ILE A 375 27.92 10.09 -11.18
C ILE A 375 26.65 10.79 -10.67
N ILE A 376 25.53 10.07 -10.58
CA ILE A 376 24.27 10.58 -10.04
C ILE A 376 24.22 10.30 -8.54
N HIS A 377 24.13 11.36 -7.72
CA HIS A 377 24.18 11.25 -6.27
C HIS A 377 22.79 11.11 -5.62
N ASN A 378 21.79 11.82 -6.12
CA ASN A 378 20.45 11.80 -5.57
C ASN A 378 19.73 10.50 -5.99
N PRO A 379 19.23 9.68 -5.04
CA PRO A 379 18.54 8.43 -5.37
C PRO A 379 17.29 8.65 -6.23
N MET A 380 16.62 9.80 -6.08
CA MET A 380 15.48 10.18 -6.92
C MET A 380 15.88 10.37 -8.38
N ASP A 381 17.05 10.95 -8.65
CA ASP A 381 17.53 11.19 -10.00
C ASP A 381 17.98 9.86 -10.66
N VAL A 382 18.52 8.93 -9.87
CA VAL A 382 18.80 7.56 -10.33
C VAL A 382 17.50 6.86 -10.71
N LEU A 383 16.47 6.94 -9.86
CA LEU A 383 15.16 6.37 -10.13
C LEU A 383 14.50 7.00 -11.36
N ALA A 384 14.55 8.32 -11.50
CA ALA A 384 14.01 9.05 -12.66
C ALA A 384 14.70 8.62 -13.97
N THR A 385 16.00 8.37 -13.91
CA THR A 385 16.79 8.04 -15.10
C THR A 385 16.64 6.58 -15.52
N PHE A 386 16.67 5.65 -14.57
CA PHE A 386 16.79 4.20 -14.85
C PHE A 386 15.64 3.35 -14.33
N GLY A 387 14.63 3.94 -13.70
CA GLY A 387 13.47 3.25 -13.17
C GLY A 387 12.35 3.02 -14.19
N GLY A 388 11.23 2.55 -13.65
CA GLY A 388 9.94 2.42 -14.34
C GLY A 388 8.84 3.16 -13.58
N PHE A 389 7.71 3.43 -14.23
CA PHE A 389 6.55 4.01 -13.53
C PHE A 389 6.05 3.09 -12.42
N GLU A 390 6.02 1.78 -12.64
CA GLU A 390 5.60 0.78 -11.67
C GLU A 390 6.61 0.62 -10.52
N ILE A 391 7.92 0.65 -10.81
CA ILE A 391 8.96 0.65 -9.77
C ILE A 391 8.83 1.90 -8.90
N THR A 392 8.59 3.05 -9.52
CA THR A 392 8.43 4.33 -8.82
C THR A 392 7.15 4.35 -7.98
N ALA A 393 6.04 3.81 -8.49
CA ALA A 393 4.84 3.63 -7.70
C ALA A 393 5.07 2.68 -6.51
N LEU A 394 5.81 1.58 -6.69
CA LEU A 394 6.21 0.70 -5.59
C LEU A 394 7.03 1.45 -4.52
N VAL A 395 7.96 2.35 -4.91
CA VAL A 395 8.71 3.18 -3.95
C VAL A 395 7.77 4.06 -3.12
N GLY A 396 6.85 4.77 -3.76
CA GLY A 396 5.85 5.60 -3.08
C GLY A 396 4.96 4.78 -2.13
N PHE A 397 4.52 3.61 -2.61
CA PHE A 397 3.70 2.67 -1.85
C PHE A 397 4.43 2.15 -0.61
N ILE A 398 5.68 1.68 -0.77
CA ILE A 398 6.51 1.15 0.33
C ILE A 398 6.73 2.20 1.40
N ILE A 399 7.13 3.41 1.00
CA ILE A 399 7.39 4.50 1.95
C ILE A 399 6.12 4.83 2.71
N ARG A 400 5.00 4.97 2.01
CA ARG A 400 3.76 5.35 2.68
C ARG A 400 3.24 4.25 3.59
N ALA A 401 3.16 3.01 3.13
CA ALA A 401 2.75 1.86 3.92
C ALA A 401 3.58 1.70 5.21
N THR A 402 4.89 1.92 5.12
CA THR A 402 5.79 1.88 6.28
C THR A 402 5.44 2.95 7.30
N THR A 403 5.18 4.19 6.87
CA THR A 403 4.74 5.26 7.79
C THR A 403 3.31 5.10 8.31
N LEU A 404 2.53 4.20 7.73
CA LEU A 404 1.21 3.80 8.23
C LEU A 404 1.31 2.62 9.20
N GLU A 405 2.52 2.16 9.54
CA GLU A 405 2.78 1.08 10.51
C GLU A 405 2.19 -0.26 10.06
N VAL A 406 2.21 -0.52 8.75
CA VAL A 406 1.73 -1.77 8.14
C VAL A 406 2.90 -2.56 7.55
N PRO A 407 3.02 -3.88 7.81
CA PRO A 407 4.05 -4.71 7.18
C PRO A 407 3.87 -4.75 5.67
N VAL A 408 4.98 -4.55 4.94
CA VAL A 408 5.02 -4.67 3.47
C VAL A 408 5.73 -5.96 3.09
N ILE A 409 5.05 -6.82 2.35
CA ILE A 409 5.56 -8.12 1.92
C ILE A 409 6.03 -7.99 0.48
N LEU A 410 7.34 -8.09 0.30
CA LEU A 410 8.02 -8.02 -1.00
C LEU A 410 7.91 -9.34 -1.74
N ASP A 411 7.90 -9.25 -3.06
CA ASP A 411 7.89 -10.39 -3.98
C ASP A 411 9.33 -10.68 -4.47
N GLY A 412 9.57 -10.54 -5.77
CA GLY A 412 10.86 -10.83 -6.39
C GLY A 412 11.75 -9.59 -6.60
N VAL A 413 12.66 -9.72 -7.57
CA VAL A 413 13.76 -8.77 -7.83
C VAL A 413 13.30 -7.31 -8.00
N THR A 414 12.19 -7.06 -8.70
CA THR A 414 11.74 -5.68 -8.96
C THR A 414 11.18 -5.01 -7.71
N THR A 415 10.43 -5.73 -6.89
CA THR A 415 9.95 -5.20 -5.60
C THR A 415 11.11 -4.95 -4.62
N LEU A 416 12.16 -5.78 -4.68
CA LEU A 416 13.40 -5.58 -3.93
C LEU A 416 14.19 -4.36 -4.43
N ALA A 417 14.21 -4.10 -5.73
CA ALA A 417 14.81 -2.89 -6.29
C ALA A 417 14.07 -1.63 -5.79
N ALA A 418 12.73 -1.63 -5.81
CA ALA A 418 11.93 -0.55 -5.25
C ALA A 418 12.18 -0.37 -3.73
N ALA A 419 12.29 -1.47 -2.98
CA ALA A 419 12.62 -1.43 -1.55
C ALA A 419 13.99 -0.81 -1.24
N ILE A 420 15.01 -1.10 -2.06
CA ILE A 420 16.33 -0.47 -1.91
C ILE A 420 16.25 1.03 -2.18
N VAL A 421 15.58 1.44 -3.26
CA VAL A 421 15.41 2.87 -3.57
C VAL A 421 14.64 3.58 -2.45
N ALA A 422 13.61 2.94 -1.89
CA ALA A 422 12.87 3.48 -0.76
C ALA A 422 13.74 3.65 0.50
N GLU A 423 14.62 2.68 0.81
CA GLU A 423 15.57 2.78 1.93
C GLU A 423 16.59 3.90 1.72
N GLU A 424 17.05 4.13 0.49
CA GLU A 424 17.98 5.22 0.16
C GLU A 424 17.32 6.60 0.27
N ILE A 425 16.05 6.72 -0.11
CA ILE A 425 15.27 7.97 0.03
C ILE A 425 14.94 8.23 1.49
N LYS A 426 14.53 7.20 2.23
CA LYS A 426 14.10 7.29 3.63
C LYS A 426 14.70 6.12 4.42
N PRO A 427 15.84 6.32 5.09
CA PRO A 427 16.47 5.25 5.88
C PRO A 427 15.55 4.71 6.99
N GLY A 428 15.58 3.38 7.20
CA GLY A 428 14.76 2.67 8.19
C GLY A 428 13.52 1.99 7.62
N ILE A 429 13.21 2.18 6.33
CA ILE A 429 12.12 1.49 5.63
C ILE A 429 12.21 -0.03 5.76
N LYS A 430 13.42 -0.59 5.64
CA LYS A 430 13.67 -2.05 5.72
C LYS A 430 13.15 -2.71 7.01
N ASN A 431 12.98 -1.96 8.09
CA ASN A 431 12.46 -2.48 9.36
C ASN A 431 11.00 -2.94 9.23
N ASN A 432 10.26 -2.39 8.26
CA ASN A 432 8.85 -2.72 8.01
C ASN A 432 8.65 -3.72 6.85
N LEU A 433 9.73 -4.16 6.21
CA LEU A 433 9.67 -5.03 5.03
C LEU A 433 9.84 -6.51 5.40
N ILE A 434 9.08 -7.38 4.75
CA ILE A 434 9.23 -8.83 4.82
C ILE A 434 9.51 -9.32 3.41
N ALA A 435 10.59 -10.08 3.20
CA ALA A 435 10.84 -10.70 1.90
C ALA A 435 9.99 -11.98 1.80
N GLY A 436 8.95 -11.99 0.96
CA GLY A 436 8.06 -13.14 0.80
C GLY A 436 8.78 -14.34 0.21
N HIS A 437 9.63 -14.12 -0.78
CA HIS A 437 10.52 -15.15 -1.29
C HIS A 437 11.86 -14.57 -1.76
N VAL A 438 12.81 -15.45 -2.05
CA VAL A 438 13.97 -15.13 -2.87
C VAL A 438 13.74 -15.66 -4.28
N SER A 439 13.83 -14.77 -5.27
CA SER A 439 13.72 -15.14 -6.68
C SER A 439 14.98 -15.88 -7.15
N SER A 440 14.83 -16.68 -8.22
CA SER A 440 15.97 -17.24 -8.94
C SER A 440 16.76 -16.19 -9.75
N GLU A 441 16.28 -14.94 -9.83
CA GLU A 441 17.05 -13.81 -10.36
C GLU A 441 18.27 -13.49 -9.46
N PRO A 442 19.50 -13.37 -10.01
CA PRO A 442 20.73 -13.20 -9.22
C PRO A 442 20.70 -12.02 -8.24
N ALA A 443 20.15 -10.89 -8.69
CA ALA A 443 20.06 -9.67 -7.89
C ALA A 443 19.17 -9.80 -6.65
N SER A 444 18.26 -10.77 -6.59
CA SER A 444 17.39 -10.93 -5.42
C SER A 444 18.14 -11.30 -4.15
N LYS A 445 19.11 -12.23 -4.24
CA LYS A 445 19.96 -12.61 -3.08
C LYS A 445 20.81 -11.44 -2.60
N ILE A 446 21.34 -10.65 -3.55
CA ILE A 446 22.13 -9.45 -3.27
C ILE A 446 21.27 -8.41 -2.54
N ALA A 447 20.06 -8.14 -3.05
CA ALA A 447 19.16 -7.16 -2.48
C ALA A 447 18.68 -7.55 -1.07
N CYS A 448 18.27 -8.80 -0.86
CA CYS A 448 17.89 -9.28 0.48
C CYS A 448 19.03 -9.13 1.48
N LYS A 449 20.27 -9.48 1.09
CA LYS A 449 21.45 -9.30 1.95
C LYS A 449 21.70 -7.83 2.27
N HIS A 450 21.60 -6.94 1.28
CA HIS A 450 21.80 -5.50 1.46
C HIS A 450 20.76 -4.90 2.43
N LEU A 451 19.49 -5.31 2.30
CA LEU A 451 18.40 -4.87 3.18
C LEU A 451 18.38 -5.60 4.54
N GLY A 452 19.24 -6.61 4.75
CA GLY A 452 19.22 -7.43 5.96
C GLY A 452 17.95 -8.29 6.11
N LEU A 453 17.29 -8.62 5.00
CA LEU A 453 16.06 -9.40 4.98
C LEU A 453 16.35 -10.88 4.81
N THR A 454 15.66 -11.68 5.63
CA THR A 454 15.63 -13.14 5.46
C THR A 454 14.33 -13.51 4.75
N PRO A 455 14.39 -14.10 3.54
CA PRO A 455 13.20 -14.55 2.81
C PRO A 455 12.41 -15.61 3.57
N VAL A 456 11.08 -15.56 3.47
CA VAL A 456 10.18 -16.58 4.02
C VAL A 456 10.26 -17.87 3.19
N LEU A 457 10.35 -17.74 1.87
CA LEU A 457 10.37 -18.86 0.92
C LEU A 457 11.61 -18.84 0.01
N GLU A 458 12.13 -20.02 -0.32
CA GLU A 458 13.12 -20.25 -1.38
C GLU A 458 12.59 -21.41 -2.24
N LEU A 459 11.95 -21.04 -3.36
CA LEU A 459 11.21 -21.97 -4.24
C LEU A 459 11.60 -21.81 -5.72
N ASP A 460 12.72 -21.12 -5.99
CA ASP A 460 13.21 -20.79 -7.34
C ASP A 460 12.20 -20.05 -8.24
N LEU A 461 11.19 -19.41 -7.65
CA LEU A 461 10.19 -18.60 -8.36
C LEU A 461 10.86 -17.41 -9.06
N ARG A 462 10.32 -17.04 -10.23
CA ARG A 462 10.75 -15.85 -11.00
C ARG A 462 9.63 -15.29 -11.89
N LEU A 463 8.38 -15.55 -11.53
CA LEU A 463 7.21 -15.08 -12.28
C LEU A 463 7.00 -13.57 -12.07
N GLY A 464 7.20 -13.06 -10.86
CA GLY A 464 6.84 -11.69 -10.48
C GLY A 464 5.37 -11.63 -10.07
N GLU A 465 4.69 -10.54 -10.43
CA GLU A 465 3.26 -10.30 -10.21
C GLU A 465 2.82 -10.24 -8.73
N GLY A 466 3.74 -10.36 -7.76
CA GLY A 466 3.39 -10.48 -6.34
C GLY A 466 3.22 -11.94 -5.87
N THR A 467 3.56 -12.92 -6.71
CA THR A 467 3.27 -14.35 -6.47
C THR A 467 3.94 -14.92 -5.21
N GLY A 468 5.23 -14.66 -5.01
CA GLY A 468 5.97 -15.08 -3.83
C GLY A 468 5.61 -14.27 -2.58
N ALA A 469 5.25 -12.99 -2.73
CA ALA A 469 4.68 -12.21 -1.63
C ALA A 469 3.39 -12.86 -1.11
N VAL A 470 2.42 -13.08 -2.00
CA VAL A 470 1.13 -13.71 -1.68
C VAL A 470 1.29 -15.12 -1.12
N LEU A 471 2.15 -15.94 -1.74
CA LEU A 471 2.40 -17.32 -1.29
C LEU A 471 3.01 -17.40 0.12
N SER A 472 3.70 -16.35 0.57
CA SER A 472 4.27 -16.30 1.92
C SER A 472 3.22 -16.00 3.02
N VAL A 473 2.07 -15.41 2.66
CA VAL A 473 1.04 -14.96 3.61
C VAL A 473 0.57 -16.07 4.56
N PRO A 474 0.27 -17.32 4.12
CA PRO A 474 -0.13 -18.37 5.04
C PRO A 474 0.92 -18.70 6.11
N ILE A 475 2.22 -18.61 5.79
CA ILE A 475 3.32 -18.83 6.73
C ILE A 475 3.40 -17.69 7.74
N ILE A 476 3.26 -16.45 7.27
CA ILE A 476 3.25 -15.25 8.12
C ILE A 476 2.02 -15.27 9.05
N ARG A 477 0.86 -15.70 8.55
CA ARG A 477 -0.36 -15.91 9.34
C ARG A 477 -0.16 -17.00 10.41
N ALA A 478 0.56 -18.09 10.08
CA ALA A 478 0.92 -19.12 11.04
C ALA A 478 1.83 -18.57 12.15
N ALA A 479 2.82 -17.75 11.83
CA ALA A 479 3.66 -17.07 12.82
C ALA A 479 2.84 -16.21 13.79
N CYS A 480 1.87 -15.44 13.27
CA CYS A 480 0.95 -14.66 14.10
C CYS A 480 0.08 -15.56 15.00
N ASN A 481 -0.45 -16.66 14.46
CA ASN A 481 -1.34 -17.57 15.18
C ASN A 481 -0.65 -18.37 16.28
N ILE A 482 0.65 -18.68 16.14
CA ILE A 482 1.44 -19.30 17.21
C ILE A 482 1.35 -18.46 18.50
N VAL A 483 1.54 -17.15 18.41
CA VAL A 483 1.48 -16.24 19.57
C VAL A 483 0.06 -16.19 20.17
N LYS A 484 -0.97 -16.31 19.34
CA LYS A 484 -2.38 -16.19 19.76
C LYS A 484 -3.00 -17.48 20.29
N LYS A 485 -2.55 -18.65 19.82
CA LYS A 485 -3.28 -19.93 19.98
C LYS A 485 -2.53 -20.99 20.77
N MET A 486 -1.20 -20.97 20.77
CA MET A 486 -0.43 -21.99 21.47
C MET A 486 -0.54 -21.79 22.99
N GLY A 487 -0.69 -22.89 23.75
CA GLY A 487 -0.76 -22.83 25.21
C GLY A 487 0.59 -22.48 25.85
N LYS A 488 0.57 -21.98 27.08
CA LYS A 488 1.80 -21.74 27.85
C LYS A 488 2.21 -22.99 28.61
N LEU A 489 3.52 -23.22 28.74
CA LEU A 489 4.04 -24.42 29.42
C LEU A 489 3.52 -24.54 30.86
N GLN A 490 3.45 -23.42 31.59
CA GLN A 490 2.97 -23.35 32.98
C GLN A 490 1.51 -23.79 33.16
N ASP A 491 0.69 -23.76 32.11
CA ASP A 491 -0.73 -24.12 32.21
C ASP A 491 -0.92 -25.66 32.23
N TYR A 492 0.16 -26.41 31.98
CA TYR A 492 0.18 -27.89 31.90
C TYR A 492 1.23 -28.55 32.81
N LEU A 493 1.92 -27.76 33.64
CA LEU A 493 2.78 -28.22 34.74
C LEU A 493 2.02 -28.09 36.06
#